data_AF-A0AB38J642-F1
#
_entry.id   AF-A0AB38J642-F1
#
_cell.length_a   1.000
_cell.length_b   1.000
_cell.length_c   1.000
_cell.angle_alpha   90.00
_cell.angle_beta   90.00
_cell.angle_gamma   90.00
#
_symmetry.space_group_name_H-M   'P 1'
#
loop_
_entity.id
_entity.type
_entity.pdbx_description
1 polymer ?
#
loop_
_entity_poly.entity_id
_entity_poly.type
_entity_poly.pdbx_seq_one_letter_code
_entity_poly.pdbx_strand_id
1 'polypeptide(L)'
;MTTNTLQAQPDREIVAGIDTHENSHHVAVLDSTGRLLGDEAFPATSTGFIELLSWVSVLGTLVRVAVEGTSSYGAALTRYLLAENVDVIEVPPGDKAQRRRRGKTDAFDAEAAARRALAETSPRIPKDTTSSVEALRLLTNTRNLLVKQQKEIAGQIDQFLITAPDTLRERSREGTRKTRMRRLAELPETATADIVTDTLTRLLRQHATRWLTLDADATAIEKQLRTLIEIRAPKLLEVYCVAAVTAAQLLVAVGENGHRIHSEAALAKLFGAAPQPVSSGKTNRHRLSRGGNRQANCALHQISIARLCHEQRTRDYRDTHLADGKTKKDILRLLKRA
;
A
#
# COMPACT_ATOMS: atom_id res chain seq x y z
N MET A 1 46.51 14.46 5.14
CA MET A 1 45.82 13.36 5.83
C MET A 1 45.65 13.75 7.29
N THR A 2 44.51 14.35 7.62
CA THR A 2 44.10 14.61 9.00
C THR A 2 42.89 13.73 9.26
N THR A 3 43.16 12.52 9.75
CA THR A 3 42.14 11.67 10.37
C THR A 3 41.62 12.44 11.59
N ASN A 4 40.47 13.09 11.41
CA ASN A 4 39.76 13.76 12.48
C ASN A 4 39.14 12.65 13.34
N THR A 5 39.88 12.22 14.37
CA THR A 5 39.41 11.24 15.33
C THR A 5 38.19 11.83 16.04
N LEU A 6 37.01 11.30 15.75
CA LEU A 6 35.75 11.67 16.41
C LEU A 6 35.90 11.39 17.91
N GLN A 7 36.17 12.43 18.70
CA GLN A 7 36.12 12.32 20.16
C GLN A 7 34.66 12.23 20.59
N ALA A 8 34.33 11.16 21.32
CA ALA A 8 33.01 10.96 21.91
C ALA A 8 32.66 12.13 22.84
N GLN A 9 31.54 12.80 22.57
CA GLN A 9 30.96 13.83 23.45
C GLN A 9 29.57 13.34 23.91
N PRO A 10 29.49 12.53 24.98
CA PRO A 10 28.25 11.88 25.40
C PRO A 10 27.13 12.86 25.80
N ASP A 11 27.46 14.09 26.22
CA ASP A 11 26.48 15.11 26.63
C ASP A 11 25.84 15.87 25.46
N ARG A 12 26.26 15.61 24.21
CA ARG A 12 25.68 16.29 23.04
C ARG A 12 24.45 15.55 22.54
N GLU A 13 23.29 16.21 22.61
CA GLU A 13 22.08 15.73 21.93
C GLU A 13 22.24 15.77 20.41
N ILE A 14 21.85 14.68 19.77
CA ILE A 14 21.92 14.52 18.31
C ILE A 14 20.60 13.99 17.75
N VAL A 15 20.36 14.30 16.48
CA VAL A 15 19.29 13.73 15.66
C VAL A 15 19.88 13.09 14.42
N ALA A 16 19.28 12.00 13.95
CA ALA A 16 19.72 11.33 12.73
C ALA A 16 18.62 11.30 11.67
N GLY A 17 19.04 11.22 10.42
CA GLY A 17 18.17 11.01 9.26
C GLY A 17 18.69 9.87 8.42
N ILE A 18 17.80 9.02 7.94
CA ILE A 18 18.14 7.79 7.24
C ILE A 18 17.39 7.73 5.92
N ASP A 19 18.14 7.69 4.83
CA ASP A 19 17.63 7.31 3.52
C ASP A 19 17.81 5.80 3.33
N THR A 20 16.75 5.12 2.91
CA THR A 20 16.72 3.64 2.90
C THR A 20 16.65 3.10 1.48
N HIS A 21 17.61 2.24 1.15
CA HIS A 21 17.67 1.51 -0.11
C HIS A 21 17.71 -0.01 0.14
N GLU A 22 17.59 -0.78 -0.94
CA GLU A 22 17.55 -2.25 -0.91
C GLU A 22 18.73 -2.91 -0.21
N ASN A 23 19.95 -2.42 -0.47
CA ASN A 23 21.19 -3.07 0.00
C ASN A 23 21.93 -2.25 1.07
N SER A 24 21.60 -0.96 1.20
CA SER A 24 22.27 -0.05 2.12
C SER A 24 21.32 1.03 2.64
N HIS A 25 21.65 1.57 3.80
CA HIS A 25 20.98 2.70 4.42
C HIS A 25 22.02 3.79 4.66
N HIS A 26 21.77 4.98 4.12
CA HIS A 26 22.64 6.14 4.33
C HIS A 26 22.11 6.95 5.50
N VAL A 27 22.99 7.30 6.42
CA VAL A 27 22.66 7.99 7.66
C VAL A 27 23.40 9.29 7.72
N ALA A 28 22.74 10.36 8.14
CA ALA A 28 23.35 11.64 8.45
C ALA A 28 22.96 12.06 9.86
N VAL A 29 23.92 12.58 10.63
CA VAL A 29 23.74 12.95 12.04
C VAL A 29 23.98 14.44 12.23
N LEU A 30 23.04 15.11 12.88
CA LEU A 30 23.10 16.53 13.19
C LEU A 30 23.14 16.75 14.70
N ASP A 31 23.80 17.82 15.14
CA ASP A 31 23.62 18.34 16.50
C ASP A 31 22.32 19.16 16.65
N SER A 32 22.01 19.60 17.87
CA SER A 32 20.83 20.40 18.19
C SER A 32 20.74 21.75 17.44
N THR A 33 21.85 22.25 16.88
CA THR A 33 21.88 23.47 16.05
C THR A 33 21.67 23.18 14.57
N GLY A 34 21.59 21.90 14.17
CA GLY A 34 21.45 21.46 12.79
C GLY A 34 22.76 21.44 12.02
N ARG A 35 23.91 21.43 12.70
CA ARG A 35 25.23 21.24 12.08
C ARG A 35 25.47 19.75 11.86
N LEU A 36 25.94 19.39 10.65
CA LEU A 36 26.30 18.03 10.28
C LEU A 36 27.56 17.58 11.04
N LEU A 37 27.44 16.44 11.74
CA LEU A 37 28.51 15.81 12.51
C LEU A 37 29.19 14.69 11.74
N GLY A 38 28.44 14.00 10.88
CA GLY A 38 28.93 12.94 10.01
C GLY A 38 27.80 12.33 9.20
N ASP A 39 28.17 11.66 8.12
CA ASP A 39 27.29 10.80 7.33
C ASP A 39 28.04 9.54 6.89
N GLU A 40 27.33 8.41 6.87
CA GLU A 40 27.91 7.10 6.54
C GLU A 40 26.84 6.15 6.02
N ALA A 41 27.25 5.19 5.19
CA ALA A 41 26.38 4.16 4.62
C ALA A 41 26.64 2.81 5.28
N PHE A 42 25.56 2.16 5.72
CA PHE A 42 25.60 0.85 6.35
C PHE A 42 24.87 -0.19 5.51
N PRO A 43 25.28 -1.46 5.51
CA PRO A 43 24.54 -2.54 4.86
C PRO A 43 23.12 -2.68 5.43
N ALA A 44 22.15 -3.01 4.58
CA ALA A 44 20.76 -3.28 5.00
C ALA A 44 20.61 -4.68 5.63
N THR A 45 21.41 -4.97 6.66
CA THR A 45 21.47 -6.26 7.37
C THR A 45 21.38 -6.07 8.87
N SER A 46 21.07 -7.13 9.63
CA SER A 46 21.04 -7.04 11.10
C SER A 46 22.37 -6.55 11.70
N THR A 47 23.50 -7.00 11.14
CA THR A 47 24.83 -6.51 11.55
C THR A 47 25.00 -5.04 11.21
N GLY A 48 24.61 -4.62 10.00
CA GLY A 48 24.67 -3.22 9.60
C GLY A 48 23.79 -2.30 10.45
N PHE A 49 22.65 -2.79 10.98
CA PHE A 49 21.81 -2.02 11.90
C PHE A 49 22.49 -1.79 13.26
N ILE A 50 23.21 -2.79 13.78
CA ILE A 50 23.99 -2.69 15.02
C ILE A 50 25.18 -1.73 14.82
N GLU A 51 25.90 -1.88 13.71
CA GLU A 51 27.02 -0.99 13.33
C GLU A 51 26.55 0.47 13.21
N LEU A 52 25.41 0.68 12.55
CA LEU A 52 24.77 1.98 12.39
C LEU A 52 24.48 2.62 13.74
N LEU A 53 23.76 1.91 14.63
CA LEU A 53 23.37 2.49 15.92
C LEU A 53 24.59 2.75 16.82
N SER A 54 25.57 1.84 16.78
CA SER A 54 26.85 2.00 17.47
C SER A 54 27.58 3.25 16.99
N TRP A 55 27.72 3.44 15.68
CA TRP A 55 28.34 4.62 15.09
C TRP A 55 27.61 5.91 15.47
N VAL A 56 26.27 5.93 15.40
CA VAL A 56 25.48 7.11 15.81
C VAL A 56 25.74 7.44 17.29
N SER A 57 25.80 6.44 18.18
CA SER A 57 26.03 6.65 19.61
C SER A 57 27.40 7.25 19.95
N VAL A 58 28.42 7.02 19.12
CA VAL A 58 29.75 7.66 19.28
C VAL A 58 29.66 9.17 19.06
N LEU A 59 28.70 9.62 18.25
CA LEU A 59 28.50 11.03 17.93
C LEU A 59 27.70 11.81 18.98
N GLY A 60 27.05 11.15 19.94
CA GLY A 60 26.29 11.79 21.01
C GLY A 60 25.06 11.00 21.46
N THR A 61 24.23 11.63 22.29
CA THR A 61 22.97 11.04 22.78
C THR A 61 21.86 11.20 21.74
N LEU A 62 21.43 10.08 21.15
CA LEU A 62 20.42 10.06 20.10
C LEU A 62 19.03 10.35 20.63
N VAL A 63 18.49 11.52 20.30
CA VAL A 63 17.16 11.96 20.72
C VAL A 63 16.08 11.44 19.78
N ARG A 64 16.35 11.44 18.46
CA ARG A 64 15.37 11.08 17.44
C ARG A 64 16.01 10.67 16.12
N VAL A 65 15.37 9.75 15.41
CA VAL A 65 15.74 9.32 14.06
C VAL A 65 14.58 9.54 13.09
N ALA A 66 14.85 10.25 12.00
CA ALA A 66 13.97 10.28 10.83
C ALA A 66 14.32 9.15 9.86
N VAL A 67 13.34 8.34 9.47
CA VAL A 67 13.53 7.26 8.50
C VAL A 67 12.60 7.49 7.30
N GLU A 68 13.18 7.52 6.10
CA GLU A 68 12.41 7.45 4.84
C GLU A 68 11.97 6.00 4.59
N GLY A 69 10.70 5.79 4.23
CA GLY A 69 10.24 4.48 3.78
C GLY A 69 10.12 3.41 4.88
N THR A 70 9.62 3.78 6.06
CA THR A 70 9.43 2.89 7.23
C THR A 70 8.56 1.66 6.99
N SER A 71 7.77 1.64 5.91
CA SER A 71 6.98 0.47 5.48
C SER A 71 7.49 -0.19 4.19
N SER A 72 8.72 0.10 3.78
CA SER A 72 9.39 -0.44 2.57
C SER A 72 10.81 -0.88 2.92
N TYR A 73 11.86 -0.33 2.29
CA TYR A 73 13.25 -0.72 2.54
C TYR A 73 13.67 -0.44 3.99
N GLY A 74 13.17 0.65 4.60
CA GLY A 74 13.42 0.99 5.99
C GLY A 74 12.65 0.15 7.02
N ALA A 75 11.81 -0.79 6.62
CA ALA A 75 10.94 -1.50 7.56
C ALA A 75 11.70 -2.35 8.58
N ALA A 76 12.77 -3.05 8.15
CA ALA A 76 13.58 -3.86 9.05
C ALA A 76 14.36 -3.00 10.05
N LEU A 77 15.02 -1.95 9.56
CA LEU A 77 15.73 -0.98 10.40
C LEU A 77 14.78 -0.28 11.39
N THR A 78 13.59 0.12 10.95
CA THR A 78 12.60 0.78 11.82
C THR A 78 12.21 -0.12 12.98
N ARG A 79 11.98 -1.42 12.74
CA ARG A 79 11.69 -2.37 13.82
C ARG A 79 12.85 -2.53 14.78
N TYR A 80 14.07 -2.60 14.26
CA TYR A 80 15.27 -2.68 15.08
C TYR A 80 15.41 -1.44 15.98
N LEU A 81 15.35 -0.24 15.42
CA LEU A 81 15.45 1.02 16.17
C LEU A 81 14.36 1.14 17.25
N LEU A 82 13.12 0.76 16.95
CA LEU A 82 12.04 0.75 17.93
C LEU A 82 12.27 -0.27 19.06
N ALA A 83 12.84 -1.45 18.75
CA ALA A 83 13.18 -2.44 19.77
C ALA A 83 14.32 -1.97 20.69
N GLU A 84 15.23 -1.14 20.17
CA GLU A 84 16.29 -0.45 20.94
C GLU A 84 15.77 0.82 21.65
N ASN A 85 14.46 1.05 21.71
CA ASN A 85 13.80 2.21 22.34
C ASN A 85 14.19 3.57 21.75
N VAL A 86 14.57 3.61 20.47
CA VAL A 86 14.86 4.86 19.75
C VAL A 86 13.56 5.52 19.29
N ASP A 87 13.43 6.84 19.48
CA ASP A 87 12.31 7.62 18.93
C ASP A 87 12.44 7.74 17.41
N VAL A 88 11.62 6.97 16.67
CA VAL A 88 11.63 6.96 15.21
C VAL A 88 10.44 7.73 14.65
N ILE A 89 10.71 8.62 13.70
CA ILE A 89 9.70 9.34 12.93
C ILE A 89 9.75 8.95 11.45
N GLU A 90 8.59 8.83 10.83
CA GLU A 90 8.48 8.57 9.40
C GLU A 90 8.55 9.88 8.61
N VAL A 91 9.50 9.95 7.69
CA VAL A 91 9.63 11.09 6.78
C VAL A 91 9.14 10.69 5.40
N PRO A 92 8.19 11.43 4.79
CA PRO A 92 7.79 11.16 3.42
C PRO A 92 8.95 11.48 2.46
N PRO A 93 9.08 10.74 1.34
CA PRO A 93 10.13 10.99 0.35
C PRO A 93 10.27 12.46 -0.01
N GLY A 94 11.52 12.92 -0.12
CA GLY A 94 11.90 14.29 -0.46
C GLY A 94 11.14 14.87 -1.67
N ASP A 95 10.96 16.19 -1.69
CA ASP A 95 10.27 16.87 -2.79
C ASP A 95 11.07 16.71 -4.09
N LYS A 96 10.46 16.05 -5.08
CA LYS A 96 11.06 15.81 -6.40
C LYS A 96 11.50 17.10 -7.10
N ALA A 97 10.92 18.25 -6.74
CA ALA A 97 11.33 19.55 -7.27
C ALA A 97 12.69 20.02 -6.73
N GLN A 98 13.00 19.77 -5.45
CA GLN A 98 14.32 20.07 -4.86
C GLN A 98 15.40 19.14 -5.40
N ARG A 99 15.09 17.84 -5.56
CA ARG A 99 16.01 16.82 -6.11
C ARG A 99 16.52 17.16 -7.52
N ARG A 100 15.71 17.82 -8.35
CA ARG A 100 16.10 18.24 -9.72
C ARG A 100 17.12 19.39 -9.77
N ARG A 101 17.23 20.20 -8.71
CA ARG A 101 18.08 21.41 -8.71
C ARG A 101 19.49 21.18 -8.17
N ARG A 102 19.69 20.16 -7.33
CA ARG A 102 20.95 19.95 -6.59
C ARG A 102 21.71 18.67 -6.94
N GLY A 103 21.12 17.78 -7.74
CA GLY A 103 21.67 16.44 -7.98
C GLY A 103 21.23 15.44 -6.90
N LYS A 104 21.31 14.14 -7.21
CA LYS A 104 20.93 13.04 -6.32
C LYS A 104 22.18 12.49 -5.64
N THR A 105 22.29 12.64 -4.32
CA THR A 105 23.19 11.81 -3.50
C THR A 105 22.42 11.35 -2.27
N ASP A 106 22.62 10.11 -1.86
CA ASP A 106 21.88 9.50 -0.76
C ASP A 106 22.20 10.20 0.58
N ALA A 107 23.41 10.75 0.72
CA ALA A 107 23.81 11.63 1.83
C ALA A 107 22.93 12.88 1.98
N PHE A 108 22.55 13.52 0.88
CA PHE A 108 21.68 14.71 0.96
C PHE A 108 20.25 14.34 1.36
N ASP A 109 19.73 13.20 0.88
CA ASP A 109 18.40 12.73 1.27
C ASP A 109 18.39 12.35 2.77
N ALA A 110 19.45 11.71 3.27
CA ALA A 110 19.63 11.41 4.69
C ALA A 110 19.74 12.69 5.56
N GLU A 111 20.55 13.68 5.14
CA GLU A 111 20.66 14.97 5.84
C GLU A 111 19.33 15.72 5.85
N ALA A 112 18.61 15.73 4.72
CA ALA A 112 17.30 16.36 4.63
C ALA A 112 16.28 15.68 5.57
N ALA A 113 16.34 14.35 5.72
CA ALA A 113 15.55 13.62 6.70
C ALA A 113 15.93 14.03 8.13
N ALA A 114 17.22 14.16 8.45
CA ALA A 114 17.71 14.57 9.78
C ALA A 114 17.24 15.99 10.13
N ARG A 115 17.31 16.91 9.18
CA ARG A 115 16.81 18.29 9.34
C ARG A 115 15.31 18.32 9.60
N ARG A 116 14.54 17.42 8.99
CA ARG A 116 13.11 17.28 9.30
C ARG A 116 12.89 16.73 10.69
N ALA A 117 13.66 15.74 11.16
CA ALA A 117 13.58 15.28 12.54
C ALA A 117 13.80 16.41 13.56
N LEU A 118 14.75 17.31 13.27
CA LEU A 118 15.03 18.47 14.12
C LEU A 118 13.87 19.49 14.12
N ALA A 119 13.26 19.74 12.96
CA ALA A 119 12.22 20.77 12.80
C ALA A 119 10.79 20.28 13.10
N GLU A 120 10.57 18.97 13.16
CA GLU A 120 9.22 18.38 13.25
C GLU A 120 8.62 18.55 14.64
N THR A 121 7.49 19.26 14.70
CA THR A 121 6.74 19.52 15.93
C THR A 121 5.57 18.56 16.11
N SER A 122 5.14 17.88 15.04
CA SER A 122 4.06 16.88 15.08
C SER A 122 4.50 15.62 14.32
N PRO A 123 5.37 14.80 14.93
CA PRO A 123 6.00 13.69 14.23
C PRO A 123 5.02 12.64 13.72
N ARG A 124 5.28 12.13 12.52
CA ARG A 124 4.55 10.99 11.99
C ARG A 124 5.12 9.72 12.60
N ILE A 125 4.34 9.08 13.45
CA ILE A 125 4.72 7.80 14.04
C ILE A 125 4.69 6.72 12.95
N PRO A 126 5.78 5.97 12.73
CA PRO A 126 5.82 4.85 11.81
C PRO A 126 4.71 3.84 12.10
N LYS A 127 4.22 3.18 11.05
CA LYS A 127 3.29 2.08 11.24
C LYS A 127 4.00 0.92 11.94
N ASP A 128 3.38 0.38 12.98
CA ASP A 128 3.83 -0.87 13.55
C ASP A 128 3.51 -2.04 12.60
N THR A 129 4.57 -2.72 12.15
CA THR A 129 4.53 -3.87 11.23
C THR A 129 4.91 -5.19 11.93
N THR A 130 4.87 -5.25 13.25
CA THR A 130 5.23 -6.46 14.02
C THR A 130 4.02 -7.34 14.35
N SER A 131 2.81 -6.84 14.08
CA SER A 131 1.57 -7.44 14.53
C SER A 131 0.82 -8.26 13.48
N SER A 132 -0.36 -8.77 13.84
CA SER A 132 -1.29 -9.42 12.92
C SER A 132 -1.76 -8.53 11.76
N VAL A 133 -1.59 -7.20 11.82
CA VAL A 133 -1.84 -6.31 10.67
C VAL A 133 -0.85 -6.56 9.54
N GLU A 134 0.38 -6.94 9.87
CA GLU A 134 1.36 -7.31 8.86
C GLU A 134 0.98 -8.61 8.15
N ALA A 135 0.42 -9.58 8.89
CA ALA A 135 -0.18 -10.77 8.27
C ALA A 135 -1.33 -10.41 7.31
N LEU A 136 -2.23 -9.48 7.71
CA LEU A 136 -3.28 -8.96 6.81
C LEU A 136 -2.69 -8.31 5.56
N ARG A 137 -1.58 -7.57 5.68
CA ARG A 137 -0.89 -6.94 4.55
C ARG A 137 -0.33 -7.97 3.59
N LEU A 138 0.35 -8.99 4.10
CA LEU A 138 0.91 -10.08 3.30
C LEU A 138 -0.19 -10.85 2.55
N LEU A 139 -1.25 -11.26 3.25
CA LEU A 139 -2.40 -11.94 2.65
C LEU A 139 -3.08 -11.07 1.59
N THR A 140 -3.29 -9.78 1.87
CA THR A 140 -3.89 -8.83 0.91
C THR A 140 -3.03 -8.69 -0.34
N ASN A 141 -1.70 -8.57 -0.20
CA ASN A 141 -0.78 -8.48 -1.32
C ASN A 141 -0.79 -9.75 -2.17
N THR A 142 -0.72 -10.93 -1.54
CA THR A 142 -0.77 -12.21 -2.23
C THR A 142 -2.09 -12.40 -2.97
N ARG A 143 -3.23 -12.12 -2.34
CA ARG A 143 -4.55 -12.17 -3.00
C ARG A 143 -4.61 -11.25 -4.21
N ASN A 144 -4.08 -10.03 -4.10
CA ASN A 144 -4.06 -9.08 -5.22
C ASN A 144 -3.18 -9.56 -6.37
N LEU A 145 -2.04 -10.21 -6.08
CA LEU A 145 -1.20 -10.84 -7.11
C LEU A 145 -1.96 -11.96 -7.84
N LEU A 146 -2.61 -12.86 -7.10
CA LEU A 146 -3.38 -13.97 -7.70
C LEU A 146 -4.51 -13.46 -8.59
N VAL A 147 -5.26 -12.45 -8.13
CA VAL A 147 -6.34 -11.82 -8.92
C VAL A 147 -5.79 -11.10 -10.16
N LYS A 148 -4.60 -10.48 -10.06
CA LYS A 148 -3.93 -9.88 -11.22
C LYS A 148 -3.58 -10.96 -12.25
N GLN A 149 -2.97 -12.06 -11.81
CA GLN A 149 -2.63 -13.20 -12.68
C GLN A 149 -3.87 -13.84 -13.31
N GLN A 150 -4.96 -14.00 -12.55
CA GLN A 150 -6.25 -14.46 -13.10
C GLN A 150 -6.73 -13.55 -14.23
N LYS A 151 -6.63 -12.22 -14.06
CA LYS A 151 -7.06 -11.26 -15.08
C LYS A 151 -6.22 -11.37 -16.34
N GLU A 152 -4.90 -11.50 -16.19
CA GLU A 152 -3.97 -11.69 -17.31
C GLU A 152 -4.28 -12.98 -18.08
N ILE A 153 -4.47 -14.09 -17.37
CA ILE A 153 -4.84 -15.38 -17.98
C ILE A 153 -6.19 -15.31 -18.68
N ALA A 154 -7.20 -14.68 -18.06
CA ALA A 154 -8.50 -14.50 -18.69
C ALA A 154 -8.39 -13.68 -19.97
N GLY A 155 -7.56 -12.62 -19.98
CA GLY A 155 -7.27 -11.84 -21.17
C GLY A 155 -6.60 -12.68 -22.27
N GLN A 156 -5.65 -13.56 -21.91
CA GLN A 156 -5.01 -14.45 -22.87
C GLN A 156 -5.99 -15.44 -23.50
N ILE A 157 -6.89 -16.03 -22.68
CA ILE A 157 -7.98 -16.90 -23.16
C ILE A 157 -8.91 -16.13 -24.10
N ASP A 158 -9.26 -14.88 -23.77
CA ASP A 158 -10.07 -14.02 -24.63
C ASP A 158 -9.38 -13.78 -25.99
N GLN A 159 -8.07 -13.52 -26.01
CA GLN A 159 -7.31 -13.36 -27.26
C GLN A 159 -7.30 -14.63 -28.11
N PHE A 160 -7.09 -15.79 -27.49
CA PHE A 160 -7.14 -17.08 -28.18
C PHE A 160 -8.51 -17.38 -28.80
N LEU A 161 -9.59 -16.96 -28.14
CA LEU A 161 -10.95 -17.21 -28.63
C LEU A 161 -11.40 -16.25 -29.73
N ILE A 162 -10.69 -15.14 -29.97
CA ILE A 162 -10.98 -14.23 -31.08
C ILE A 162 -10.73 -14.92 -32.43
N THR A 163 -9.62 -15.67 -32.54
CA THR A 163 -9.21 -16.38 -33.77
C THR A 163 -9.55 -17.86 -33.77
N ALA A 164 -10.20 -18.36 -32.71
CA ALA A 164 -10.60 -19.77 -32.60
C ALA A 164 -11.68 -20.17 -33.61
N PRO A 165 -11.70 -21.44 -34.06
CA PRO A 165 -12.84 -22.03 -34.77
C PRO A 165 -14.16 -21.81 -34.03
N ASP A 166 -15.26 -21.67 -34.78
CA ASP A 166 -16.57 -21.33 -34.21
C ASP A 166 -17.07 -22.35 -33.20
N THR A 167 -16.77 -23.63 -33.42
CA THR A 167 -17.12 -24.72 -32.49
C THR A 167 -16.52 -24.53 -31.08
N LEU A 168 -15.30 -23.99 -30.98
CA LEU A 168 -14.66 -23.66 -29.70
C LEU A 168 -15.21 -22.34 -29.13
N ARG A 169 -15.47 -21.38 -30.01
CA ARG A 169 -16.01 -20.07 -29.63
C ARG A 169 -17.38 -20.20 -28.97
N GLU A 170 -18.30 -20.95 -29.58
CA GLU A 170 -19.68 -21.15 -29.11
C GLU A 170 -19.73 -21.79 -27.72
N ARG A 171 -18.92 -22.83 -27.50
CA ARG A 171 -18.80 -23.52 -26.18
C ARG A 171 -18.39 -22.58 -25.05
N SER A 172 -17.75 -21.46 -25.37
CA SER A 172 -17.19 -20.50 -24.41
C SER A 172 -18.08 -19.27 -24.13
N ARG A 173 -19.20 -19.08 -24.83
CA ARG A 173 -19.98 -17.82 -24.82
C ARG A 173 -20.88 -17.62 -23.60
N GLU A 174 -21.36 -18.69 -22.98
CA GLU A 174 -22.43 -18.60 -21.99
C GLU A 174 -21.98 -18.75 -20.53
N GLY A 175 -22.68 -18.04 -19.65
CA GLY A 175 -22.55 -18.18 -18.19
C GLY A 175 -21.50 -17.27 -17.56
N THR A 176 -21.21 -17.52 -16.28
CA THR A 176 -20.21 -16.74 -15.53
C THR A 176 -18.80 -17.04 -16.03
N ARG A 177 -17.85 -16.12 -15.77
CA ARG A 177 -16.43 -16.37 -16.06
C ARG A 177 -15.94 -17.70 -15.48
N LYS A 178 -16.32 -18.01 -14.24
CA LYS A 178 -15.95 -19.27 -13.57
C LYS A 178 -16.53 -20.49 -14.29
N THR A 179 -17.78 -20.41 -14.74
CA THR A 179 -18.42 -21.47 -15.54
C THR A 179 -17.69 -21.67 -16.88
N ARG A 180 -17.35 -20.58 -17.57
CA ARG A 180 -16.57 -20.62 -18.82
C ARG A 180 -15.21 -21.27 -18.61
N MET A 181 -14.47 -20.90 -17.56
CA MET A 181 -13.18 -21.52 -17.28
C MET A 181 -13.29 -23.02 -16.97
N ARG A 182 -14.32 -23.47 -16.25
CA ARG A 182 -14.55 -24.91 -16.05
C ARG A 182 -14.72 -25.66 -17.37
N ARG A 183 -15.60 -25.16 -18.25
CA ARG A 183 -15.83 -25.78 -19.57
C ARG A 183 -14.56 -25.82 -20.42
N LEU A 184 -13.75 -24.77 -20.39
CA LEU A 184 -12.47 -24.73 -21.12
C LEU A 184 -11.44 -25.70 -20.53
N ALA A 185 -11.40 -25.85 -19.20
CA ALA A 185 -10.55 -26.82 -18.52
C ALA A 185 -10.96 -28.28 -18.77
N GLU A 186 -12.22 -28.51 -19.12
CA GLU A 186 -12.79 -29.83 -19.44
C GLU A 186 -12.83 -30.13 -20.94
N LEU A 187 -12.18 -29.30 -21.78
CA LEU A 187 -12.10 -29.59 -23.21
C LEU A 187 -11.43 -30.96 -23.44
N PRO A 188 -12.03 -31.81 -24.30
CA PRO A 188 -11.47 -33.13 -24.57
C PRO A 188 -10.11 -32.99 -25.25
N GLU A 189 -9.21 -33.94 -24.99
CA GLU A 189 -8.00 -34.09 -25.78
C GLU A 189 -8.41 -34.54 -27.19
N THR A 190 -8.23 -33.65 -28.16
CA THR A 190 -8.59 -33.91 -29.55
C THR A 190 -7.36 -34.35 -30.33
N ALA A 191 -7.32 -35.61 -30.75
CA ALA A 191 -6.44 -36.04 -31.84
C ALA A 191 -7.03 -35.57 -33.19
N THR A 192 -7.15 -34.25 -33.39
CA THR A 192 -7.53 -33.70 -34.69
C THR A 192 -6.34 -33.74 -35.64
N ALA A 193 -6.58 -33.94 -36.95
CA ALA A 193 -5.55 -33.79 -37.97
C ALA A 193 -5.02 -32.34 -38.06
N ASP A 194 -5.80 -31.35 -37.58
CA ASP A 194 -5.38 -29.96 -37.49
C ASP A 194 -4.58 -29.69 -36.21
N ILE A 195 -3.28 -29.46 -36.40
CA ILE A 195 -2.31 -29.13 -35.34
C ILE A 195 -2.65 -27.81 -34.63
N VAL A 196 -3.24 -26.83 -35.33
CA VAL A 196 -3.56 -25.52 -34.76
C VAL A 196 -4.70 -25.65 -33.77
N THR A 197 -5.80 -26.32 -34.16
CA THR A 197 -6.94 -26.57 -33.27
C THR A 197 -6.55 -27.43 -32.06
N ASP A 198 -5.72 -28.46 -32.23
CA ASP A 198 -5.21 -29.25 -31.10
C ASP A 198 -4.40 -28.38 -30.12
N THR A 199 -3.47 -27.57 -30.67
CA THR A 199 -2.61 -26.70 -29.86
C THR A 199 -3.42 -25.67 -29.09
N LEU A 200 -4.39 -25.04 -29.76
CA LEU A 200 -5.31 -24.09 -29.15
C LEU A 200 -6.13 -24.74 -28.03
N THR A 201 -6.65 -25.94 -28.25
CA THR A 201 -7.44 -26.70 -27.26
C THR A 201 -6.61 -27.01 -26.01
N ARG A 202 -5.37 -27.48 -26.18
CA ARG A 202 -4.43 -27.71 -25.06
C ARG A 202 -4.13 -26.43 -24.28
N LEU A 203 -3.83 -25.34 -24.97
CA LEU A 203 -3.50 -24.06 -24.32
C LEU A 203 -4.70 -23.47 -23.58
N LEU A 204 -5.90 -23.51 -24.16
CA LEU A 204 -7.14 -23.09 -23.50
C LEU A 204 -7.39 -23.90 -22.23
N ARG A 205 -7.22 -25.22 -22.29
CA ARG A 205 -7.35 -26.11 -21.14
C ARG A 205 -6.34 -25.75 -20.05
N GLN A 206 -5.05 -25.64 -20.39
CA GLN A 206 -3.99 -25.31 -19.43
C GLN A 206 -4.23 -23.96 -18.74
N HIS A 207 -4.57 -22.92 -19.51
CA HIS A 207 -4.83 -21.59 -18.96
C HIS A 207 -6.09 -21.56 -18.10
N ALA A 208 -7.16 -22.24 -18.53
CA ALA A 208 -8.39 -22.30 -17.76
C ALA A 208 -8.23 -23.06 -16.44
N THR A 209 -7.50 -24.19 -16.43
CA THR A 209 -7.12 -24.90 -15.20
C THR A 209 -6.32 -24.00 -14.28
N ARG A 210 -5.30 -23.29 -14.80
CA ARG A 210 -4.50 -22.36 -14.01
C ARG A 210 -5.35 -21.24 -13.41
N TRP A 211 -6.29 -20.69 -14.18
CA TRP A 211 -7.23 -19.68 -13.70
C TRP A 211 -8.04 -20.20 -12.52
N LEU A 212 -8.55 -21.43 -12.60
CA LEU A 212 -9.35 -22.06 -11.54
C LEU A 212 -8.53 -22.31 -10.27
N THR A 213 -7.27 -22.73 -10.39
CA THR A 213 -6.35 -22.86 -9.24
C THR A 213 -6.16 -21.52 -8.55
N LEU A 214 -5.84 -20.46 -9.32
CA LEU A 214 -5.65 -19.13 -8.75
C LEU A 214 -6.94 -18.58 -8.10
N ASP A 215 -8.13 -18.92 -8.61
CA ASP A 215 -9.43 -18.57 -8.03
C ASP A 215 -9.67 -19.27 -6.69
N ALA A 216 -9.33 -20.56 -6.60
CA ALA A 216 -9.39 -21.32 -5.36
C ALA A 216 -8.41 -20.75 -4.31
N ASP A 217 -7.16 -20.47 -4.71
CA ASP A 217 -6.13 -19.92 -3.83
C ASP A 217 -6.51 -18.51 -3.32
N ALA A 218 -7.01 -17.64 -4.22
CA ALA A 218 -7.48 -16.31 -3.82
C ALA A 218 -8.66 -16.40 -2.84
N THR A 219 -9.60 -17.32 -3.08
CA THR A 219 -10.74 -17.57 -2.18
C THR A 219 -10.28 -18.09 -0.81
N ALA A 220 -9.26 -18.96 -0.78
CA ALA A 220 -8.68 -19.46 0.46
C ALA A 220 -8.04 -18.32 1.28
N ILE A 221 -7.32 -17.41 0.62
CA ILE A 221 -6.76 -16.23 1.29
C ILE A 221 -7.86 -15.29 1.81
N GLU A 222 -8.95 -15.10 1.05
CA GLU A 222 -10.08 -14.29 1.52
C GLU A 222 -10.72 -14.86 2.79
N LYS A 223 -10.77 -16.19 2.93
CA LYS A 223 -11.20 -16.84 4.18
C LYS A 223 -10.23 -16.59 5.33
N GLN A 224 -8.91 -16.71 5.08
CA GLN A 224 -7.90 -16.41 6.11
C GLN A 224 -7.96 -14.95 6.57
N LEU A 225 -8.14 -14.01 5.64
CA LEU A 225 -8.37 -12.59 5.95
C LEU A 225 -9.59 -12.42 6.87
N ARG A 226 -10.72 -13.06 6.51
CA ARG A 226 -11.93 -13.02 7.33
C ARG A 226 -11.68 -13.51 8.76
N THR A 227 -11.07 -14.68 8.92
CA THR A 227 -10.79 -15.25 10.25
C THR A 227 -9.93 -14.31 11.10
N LEU A 228 -8.87 -13.72 10.53
CA LEU A 228 -8.04 -12.76 11.28
C LEU A 228 -8.81 -11.49 11.66
N ILE A 229 -9.70 -11.02 10.79
CA ILE A 229 -10.51 -9.83 11.07
C ILE A 229 -11.58 -10.12 12.13
N GLU A 230 -12.21 -11.30 12.12
CA GLU A 230 -13.20 -11.70 13.12
C GLU A 230 -12.61 -11.70 14.53
N ILE A 231 -11.34 -12.09 14.68
CA ILE A 231 -10.61 -12.04 15.95
C ILE A 231 -10.31 -10.59 16.35
N ARG A 232 -9.88 -9.77 15.39
CA ARG A 232 -9.27 -8.46 15.66
C ARG A 232 -10.27 -7.31 15.73
N ALA A 233 -11.19 -7.26 14.78
CA ALA A 233 -12.09 -6.16 14.54
C ALA A 233 -13.46 -6.67 14.03
N PRO A 234 -14.18 -7.51 14.81
CA PRO A 234 -15.44 -8.10 14.37
C PRO A 234 -16.49 -7.06 14.00
N LYS A 235 -16.56 -5.95 14.75
CA LYS A 235 -17.46 -4.81 14.48
C LYS A 235 -17.27 -4.20 13.07
N LEU A 236 -16.08 -4.33 12.48
CA LEU A 236 -15.84 -3.82 11.13
C LEU A 236 -16.58 -4.66 10.07
N LEU A 237 -16.76 -5.95 10.30
CA LEU A 237 -17.52 -6.85 9.42
C LEU A 237 -19.04 -6.72 9.61
N GLU A 238 -19.49 -6.14 10.72
CA GLU A 238 -20.89 -5.79 10.96
C GLU A 238 -21.33 -4.56 10.15
N VAL A 239 -20.37 -3.73 9.72
CA VAL A 239 -20.66 -2.56 8.89
C VAL A 239 -21.18 -3.02 7.53
N TYR A 240 -22.36 -2.51 7.15
CA TYR A 240 -23.03 -2.90 5.92
C TYR A 240 -22.13 -2.72 4.68
N CYS A 241 -22.11 -3.74 3.81
CA CYS A 241 -21.26 -3.82 2.62
C CYS A 241 -19.73 -3.78 2.85
N VAL A 242 -19.26 -3.93 4.10
CA VAL A 242 -17.84 -4.14 4.38
C VAL A 242 -17.52 -5.64 4.31
N ALA A 243 -16.82 -6.04 3.25
CA ALA A 243 -16.32 -7.40 3.09
C ALA A 243 -14.91 -7.56 3.70
N ALA A 244 -14.48 -8.80 3.94
CA ALA A 244 -13.17 -9.11 4.50
C ALA A 244 -12.01 -8.46 3.73
N VAL A 245 -12.05 -8.45 2.39
CA VAL A 245 -11.02 -7.81 1.57
C VAL A 245 -10.96 -6.30 1.79
N THR A 246 -12.10 -5.62 1.81
CA THR A 246 -12.15 -4.17 2.05
C THR A 246 -11.79 -3.82 3.49
N ALA A 247 -12.22 -4.62 4.46
CA ALA A 247 -11.85 -4.47 5.86
C ALA A 247 -10.33 -4.60 6.05
N ALA A 248 -9.71 -5.61 5.42
CA ALA A 248 -8.27 -5.81 5.47
C ALA A 248 -7.51 -4.60 4.91
N GLN A 249 -7.95 -4.05 3.77
CA GLN A 249 -7.34 -2.84 3.19
C GLN A 249 -7.41 -1.62 4.13
N LEU A 250 -8.52 -1.44 4.85
CA LEU A 250 -8.68 -0.36 5.82
C LEU A 250 -7.78 -0.57 7.04
N LEU A 251 -7.78 -1.78 7.62
CA LEU A 251 -6.94 -2.13 8.77
C LEU A 251 -5.45 -2.01 8.45
N VAL A 252 -5.03 -2.51 7.29
CA VAL A 252 -3.65 -2.36 6.80
C VAL A 252 -3.28 -0.90 6.63
N ALA A 253 -4.20 -0.03 6.19
CA ALA A 253 -3.93 1.40 6.08
C ALA A 253 -3.79 2.08 7.45
N VAL A 254 -4.63 1.71 8.43
CA VAL A 254 -4.57 2.20 9.81
C VAL A 254 -3.31 1.73 10.53
N GLY A 255 -2.93 0.46 10.41
CA GLY A 255 -1.82 -0.13 11.17
C GLY A 255 -2.26 -0.67 12.53
N GLU A 256 -1.34 -1.34 13.25
CA GLU A 256 -1.60 -1.80 14.62
C GLU A 256 -1.84 -0.62 15.57
N ASN A 257 -0.94 0.35 15.47
CA ASN A 257 -0.91 1.55 16.29
C ASN A 257 -1.92 2.59 15.80
N GLY A 258 -3.20 2.23 15.76
CA GLY A 258 -4.30 3.11 15.32
C GLY A 258 -4.39 4.43 16.11
N HIS A 259 -3.87 4.47 17.34
CA HIS A 259 -3.79 5.66 18.18
C HIS A 259 -2.95 6.81 17.57
N ARG A 260 -2.13 6.52 16.54
CA ARG A 260 -1.41 7.55 15.74
C ARG A 260 -2.35 8.44 14.91
N ILE A 261 -3.64 8.10 14.82
CA ILE A 261 -4.64 8.84 14.07
C ILE A 261 -5.53 9.60 15.06
N HIS A 262 -5.24 10.88 15.26
CA HIS A 262 -5.81 11.67 16.36
C HIS A 262 -7.19 12.30 16.07
N SER A 263 -7.75 12.12 14.86
CA SER A 263 -9.08 12.65 14.51
C SER A 263 -9.69 11.98 13.29
N GLU A 264 -11.00 12.10 13.13
CA GLU A 264 -11.72 11.70 11.91
C GLU A 264 -11.18 12.44 10.66
N ALA A 265 -10.80 13.70 10.80
CA ALA A 265 -10.19 14.47 9.72
C ALA A 265 -8.83 13.89 9.31
N ALA A 266 -8.00 13.46 10.28
CA ALA A 266 -6.75 12.77 10.02
C ALA A 266 -6.98 11.43 9.33
N LEU A 267 -8.00 10.67 9.75
CA LEU A 267 -8.40 9.42 9.11
C LEU A 267 -8.85 9.63 7.66
N ALA A 268 -9.71 10.63 7.42
CA ALA A 268 -10.17 10.98 6.08
C ALA A 268 -9.00 11.42 5.17
N LYS A 269 -8.01 12.13 5.71
CA LYS A 269 -6.79 12.52 5.00
C LYS A 269 -5.94 11.28 4.67
N LEU A 270 -5.75 10.38 5.64
CA LEU A 270 -5.04 9.11 5.46
C LEU A 270 -5.70 8.25 4.37
N PHE A 271 -7.02 8.12 4.37
CA PHE A 271 -7.76 7.34 3.37
C PHE A 271 -7.96 8.08 2.05
N GLY A 272 -7.48 9.33 1.93
CA GLY A 272 -7.66 10.16 0.74
C GLY A 272 -9.12 10.51 0.43
N ALA A 273 -10.01 10.42 1.43
CA ALA A 273 -11.41 10.79 1.36
C ALA A 273 -11.65 12.27 1.71
N ALA A 274 -10.67 12.93 2.34
CA ALA A 274 -10.73 14.36 2.64
C ALA A 274 -10.84 15.20 1.35
N PRO A 275 -11.86 16.07 1.22
CA PRO A 275 -12.05 16.91 0.05
C PRO A 275 -10.96 17.99 -0.01
N GLN A 276 -10.38 18.22 -1.18
CA GLN A 276 -9.48 19.36 -1.40
C GLN A 276 -10.23 20.46 -2.16
N PRO A 277 -10.36 21.68 -1.60
CA PRO A 277 -10.98 22.78 -2.33
C PRO A 277 -10.15 23.11 -3.57
N VAL A 278 -10.83 23.30 -4.70
CA VAL A 278 -10.26 23.78 -5.96
C VAL A 278 -11.23 24.81 -6.51
N SER A 279 -11.18 25.99 -5.91
CA SER A 279 -12.04 27.11 -6.25
C SER A 279 -11.18 28.37 -6.33
N SER A 280 -11.25 29.08 -7.44
CA SER A 280 -10.61 30.40 -7.63
C SER A 280 -11.64 31.54 -7.65
N GLY A 281 -12.78 31.39 -6.98
CA GLY A 281 -13.89 32.34 -7.01
C GLY A 281 -15.21 31.75 -6.47
N LYS A 282 -16.35 32.13 -7.10
CA LYS A 282 -17.74 31.82 -6.67
C LYS A 282 -18.17 30.33 -6.74
N THR A 283 -17.30 29.39 -7.12
CA THR A 283 -17.65 27.98 -7.30
C THR A 283 -17.09 27.11 -6.18
N ASN A 284 -17.94 26.42 -5.42
CA ASN A 284 -17.50 25.52 -4.35
C ASN A 284 -17.19 24.11 -4.89
N ARG A 285 -16.07 23.97 -5.61
CA ARG A 285 -15.66 22.69 -6.22
C ARG A 285 -14.55 22.03 -5.40
N HIS A 286 -14.67 20.72 -5.20
CA HIS A 286 -13.67 19.91 -4.50
C HIS A 286 -13.08 18.84 -5.43
N ARG A 287 -11.77 18.58 -5.30
CA ARG A 287 -11.09 17.46 -5.96
C ARG A 287 -10.76 16.34 -4.97
N LEU A 288 -10.48 15.16 -5.52
CA LEU A 288 -9.93 14.02 -4.78
C LEU A 288 -8.53 14.36 -4.26
N SER A 289 -8.29 14.11 -2.96
CA SER A 289 -6.94 14.17 -2.41
C SER A 289 -6.05 13.11 -3.07
N ARG A 290 -4.92 13.54 -3.65
CA ARG A 290 -3.97 12.62 -4.26
C ARG A 290 -2.90 12.07 -3.31
N GLY A 291 -2.83 12.60 -2.08
CA GLY A 291 -1.79 12.26 -1.10
C GLY A 291 -2.16 11.16 -0.11
N GLY A 292 -3.40 10.65 -0.10
CA GLY A 292 -3.82 9.58 0.81
C GLY A 292 -3.51 8.17 0.30
N ASN A 293 -3.69 7.18 1.17
CA ASN A 293 -3.55 5.75 0.88
C ASN A 293 -4.59 5.32 -0.17
N ARG A 294 -4.08 4.86 -1.33
CA ARG A 294 -4.91 4.50 -2.48
C ARG A 294 -5.70 3.23 -2.29
N GLN A 295 -5.15 2.27 -1.55
CA GLN A 295 -5.84 1.01 -1.27
C GLN A 295 -7.02 1.26 -0.33
N ALA A 296 -6.84 2.04 0.73
CA ALA A 296 -7.95 2.46 1.60
C ALA A 296 -9.02 3.24 0.83
N ASN A 297 -8.62 4.16 -0.06
CA ASN A 297 -9.58 4.90 -0.88
C ASN A 297 -10.36 4.00 -1.85
N CYS A 298 -9.70 2.95 -2.37
CA CYS A 298 -10.31 1.92 -3.19
C CYS A 298 -11.32 1.11 -2.36
N ALA A 299 -10.96 0.70 -1.14
CA ALA A 299 -11.86 0.02 -0.21
C ALA A 299 -13.14 0.84 0.03
N LEU A 300 -13.00 2.12 0.40
CA LEU A 300 -14.16 3.02 0.57
C LEU A 300 -15.00 3.15 -0.70
N HIS A 301 -14.35 3.14 -1.87
CA HIS A 301 -15.06 3.16 -3.15
C HIS A 301 -15.89 1.88 -3.36
N GLN A 302 -15.31 0.71 -3.14
CA GLN A 302 -16.00 -0.57 -3.29
C GLN A 302 -17.18 -0.68 -2.32
N ILE A 303 -16.99 -0.27 -1.07
CA ILE A 303 -18.06 -0.20 -0.07
C ILE A 303 -19.18 0.74 -0.57
N SER A 304 -18.85 1.93 -1.05
CA SER A 304 -19.85 2.88 -1.58
C SER A 304 -20.64 2.31 -2.76
N ILE A 305 -19.98 1.61 -3.68
CA ILE A 305 -20.61 0.97 -4.83
C ILE A 305 -21.53 -0.17 -4.39
N ALA A 306 -21.06 -1.03 -3.49
CA ALA A 306 -21.88 -2.10 -2.94
C ALA A 306 -23.12 -1.56 -2.20
N ARG A 307 -22.98 -0.48 -1.42
CA ARG A 307 -24.11 0.18 -0.77
C ARG A 307 -25.12 0.72 -1.79
N LEU A 308 -24.67 1.36 -2.87
CA LEU A 308 -25.58 1.79 -3.95
C LEU A 308 -26.31 0.61 -4.62
N CYS A 309 -25.66 -0.54 -4.72
CA CYS A 309 -26.25 -1.75 -5.29
C CYS A 309 -27.25 -2.42 -4.37
N HIS A 310 -27.12 -2.33 -3.04
CA HIS A 310 -27.88 -3.18 -2.11
C HIS A 310 -28.69 -2.41 -1.04
N GLU A 311 -28.37 -1.15 -0.74
CA GLU A 311 -28.99 -0.37 0.34
C GLU A 311 -29.93 0.71 -0.21
N GLN A 312 -31.22 0.63 0.12
CA GLN A 312 -32.21 1.61 -0.38
C GLN A 312 -31.90 3.04 0.10
N ARG A 313 -31.57 3.21 1.38
CA ARG A 313 -31.17 4.52 1.96
C ARG A 313 -30.05 5.21 1.17
N THR A 314 -29.06 4.44 0.70
CA THR A 314 -27.94 4.98 -0.08
C THR A 314 -28.35 5.36 -1.52
N ARG A 315 -29.36 4.69 -2.07
CA ARG A 315 -29.97 5.07 -3.37
C ARG A 315 -30.79 6.36 -3.23
N ASP A 316 -31.58 6.49 -2.17
CA ASP A 316 -32.36 7.70 -1.91
C ASP A 316 -31.43 8.92 -1.71
N TYR A 317 -30.32 8.73 -1.01
CA TYR A 317 -29.26 9.74 -0.86
C TYR A 317 -28.65 10.16 -2.20
N ARG A 318 -28.37 9.19 -3.09
CA ARG A 318 -27.90 9.47 -4.45
C ARG A 318 -28.95 10.28 -5.21
N ASP A 319 -30.20 9.86 -5.19
CA ASP A 319 -31.27 10.45 -6.00
C ASP A 319 -31.57 11.89 -5.57
N THR A 320 -31.57 12.14 -4.26
CA THR A 320 -31.64 13.50 -3.69
C THR A 320 -30.52 14.39 -4.24
N HIS A 321 -29.27 13.93 -4.19
CA HIS A 321 -28.15 14.73 -4.68
C HIS A 321 -28.03 14.83 -6.21
N LEU A 322 -28.59 13.87 -6.96
CA LEU A 322 -28.75 14.02 -8.41
C LEU A 322 -29.76 15.13 -8.71
N ALA A 323 -30.85 15.21 -7.95
CA ALA A 323 -31.84 16.29 -8.07
C ALA A 323 -31.22 17.66 -7.73
N ASP A 324 -30.30 17.72 -6.75
CA ASP A 324 -29.50 18.92 -6.43
C ASP A 324 -28.46 19.30 -7.52
N GLY A 325 -28.39 18.56 -8.64
CA GLY A 325 -27.45 18.82 -9.74
C GLY A 325 -26.03 18.30 -9.52
N LYS A 326 -25.78 17.46 -8.50
CA LYS A 326 -24.44 16.87 -8.29
C LYS A 326 -24.18 15.74 -9.29
N THR A 327 -22.91 15.59 -9.70
CA THR A 327 -22.54 14.48 -10.59
C THR A 327 -22.42 13.16 -9.82
N LYS A 328 -22.51 12.02 -10.52
CA LYS A 328 -22.23 10.69 -9.95
C LYS A 328 -20.86 10.63 -9.22
N LYS A 329 -19.85 11.34 -9.73
CA LYS A 329 -18.52 11.42 -9.11
C LYS A 329 -18.54 12.19 -7.80
N ASP A 330 -19.37 13.22 -7.68
CA ASP A 330 -19.51 14.00 -6.45
C ASP A 330 -20.24 13.19 -5.38
N ILE A 331 -21.31 12.48 -5.77
CA ILE A 331 -22.05 11.58 -4.87
C ILE A 331 -21.14 10.48 -4.32
N LEU A 332 -20.35 9.82 -5.17
CA LEU A 332 -19.39 8.82 -4.71
C LEU A 332 -18.32 9.39 -3.76
N ARG A 333 -17.97 10.68 -3.86
CA ARG A 333 -17.05 11.32 -2.90
C ARG A 333 -17.74 11.58 -1.56
N LEU A 334 -19.02 11.95 -1.58
CA LEU A 334 -19.81 12.14 -0.37
C LEU A 334 -20.01 10.81 0.36
N LEU A 335 -20.37 9.75 -0.37
CA LEU A 335 -20.57 8.41 0.21
C LEU A 335 -19.31 7.83 0.87
N LYS A 336 -18.11 8.13 0.34
CA LYS A 336 -16.85 7.73 0.99
C LYS A 336 -16.62 8.37 2.36
N ARG A 337 -17.43 9.35 2.74
CA ARG A 337 -17.33 10.09 4.01
C ARG A 337 -18.54 9.84 4.94
N ALA A 338 -19.57 9.13 4.48
CA ALA A 338 -20.87 9.01 5.14
C ALA A 338 -21.08 7.60 5.70
#